data_AF-A0A6A7MBT5-F1
#
_entry.id   AF-A0A6A7MBT5-F1
#
_cell.length_a   1.000
_cell.length_b   1.000
_cell.length_c   1.000
_cell.angle_alpha   90.00
_cell.angle_beta   90.00
_cell.angle_gamma   90.00
#
_symmetry.space_group_name_H-M   'P 1'
#
loop_
_entity.id
_entity.type
_entity.pdbx_description
1 polymer ?
#
loop_
_entity_poly.entity_id
_entity_poly.type
_entity_poly.pdbx_seq_one_letter_code
_entity_poly.pdbx_strand_id
1 'polypeptide(L)'
;MVLAYLSRYTHRVAIANSRLIAFDDNGVTFKWKDYRATRHQRQKAMTLASGEFIRRFLIHVLPSGFHRIRHYGLFANGGRAENLARARELLGVWPTQSEPRDTDADEPPMHSFPCPCCGGRMIIIETFERGSTPRTRPSSPITIDTS
;
A
#
# COMPACT_ATOMS: atom_id res chain seq x y z
N MET A 1 -13.29 -21.10 30.20
CA MET A 1 -14.06 -19.83 30.29
C MET A 1 -13.44 -18.64 29.55
N VAL A 2 -12.11 -18.60 29.32
CA VAL A 2 -11.44 -17.47 28.61
C VAL A 2 -11.51 -17.57 27.08
N LEU A 3 -11.55 -18.79 26.53
CA LEU A 3 -11.53 -19.03 25.08
C LEU A 3 -12.76 -18.43 24.38
N ALA A 4 -13.95 -18.62 24.95
CA ALA A 4 -15.20 -18.09 24.39
C ALA A 4 -15.26 -16.55 24.40
N TYR A 5 -14.66 -15.93 25.42
CA TYR A 5 -14.55 -14.48 25.52
C TYR A 5 -13.65 -13.94 24.40
N LEU A 6 -12.42 -14.45 24.29
CA LEU A 6 -11.49 -14.01 23.26
C LEU A 6 -12.04 -14.24 21.84
N SER A 7 -12.72 -15.37 21.63
CA SER A 7 -13.29 -15.76 20.33
C SER A 7 -14.31 -14.76 19.76
N ARG A 8 -15.04 -14.04 20.62
CA ARG A 8 -15.99 -13.01 20.17
C ARG A 8 -15.30 -11.71 19.79
N TYR A 9 -14.17 -11.38 20.43
CA TYR A 9 -13.38 -10.17 20.13
C TYR A 9 -12.42 -10.35 18.95
N THR A 10 -12.04 -11.59 18.61
CA THR A 10 -11.20 -11.86 17.42
C THR A 10 -11.97 -11.74 16.11
N HIS A 11 -13.31 -11.78 16.12
CA HIS A 11 -14.11 -11.90 14.90
C HIS A 11 -13.94 -10.73 13.90
N ARG A 12 -13.63 -9.49 14.34
CA ARG A 12 -13.53 -8.31 13.43
C ARG A 12 -12.50 -7.22 13.83
N VAL A 13 -11.47 -7.55 14.62
CA VAL A 13 -10.60 -6.53 15.25
C VAL A 13 -9.16 -6.54 14.74
N ALA A 14 -8.40 -7.64 14.96
CA ALA A 14 -6.96 -7.70 14.68
C ALA A 14 -6.57 -8.83 13.71
N ILE A 15 -7.10 -10.04 13.94
CA ILE A 15 -6.79 -11.24 13.16
C ILE A 15 -7.99 -12.18 13.15
N ALA A 16 -8.32 -12.76 11.99
CA ALA A 16 -9.41 -13.72 11.88
C ALA A 16 -8.99 -15.09 12.46
N ASN A 17 -9.93 -15.80 13.10
CA ASN A 17 -9.68 -17.13 13.69
C ASN A 17 -9.14 -18.14 12.66
N SER A 18 -9.58 -18.06 11.41
CA SER A 18 -9.09 -18.92 10.31
C SER A 18 -7.60 -18.75 10.01
N ARG A 19 -6.96 -17.73 10.57
CA ARG A 19 -5.52 -17.49 10.44
C ARG A 19 -4.73 -18.07 11.60
N LEU A 20 -5.35 -18.45 12.72
CA LEU A 20 -4.67 -19.15 13.82
C LEU A 20 -4.42 -20.60 13.41
N ILE A 21 -3.19 -21.08 13.59
CA ILE A 21 -2.75 -22.43 13.20
C ILE A 21 -2.59 -23.32 14.44
N ALA A 22 -1.85 -22.85 15.45
CA ALA A 22 -1.53 -23.62 16.64
C ALA A 22 -1.29 -22.72 17.86
N PHE A 23 -1.45 -23.30 19.04
CA PHE A 23 -1.09 -22.71 20.32
C PHE A 23 -0.47 -23.81 21.20
N ASP A 24 0.81 -23.68 21.51
CA ASP A 24 1.58 -24.62 22.30
C ASP A 24 2.60 -23.88 23.20
N ASP A 25 3.49 -24.62 23.85
CA ASP A 25 4.52 -24.06 24.74
C ASP A 25 5.50 -23.12 24.02
N ASN A 26 5.62 -23.21 22.69
CA ASN A 26 6.42 -22.30 21.87
C ASN A 26 5.68 -21.01 21.50
N GLY A 27 4.35 -20.96 21.70
CA GLY A 27 3.53 -19.76 21.55
C GLY A 27 2.39 -19.91 20.54
N VAL A 28 2.00 -18.80 19.93
CA VAL A 28 0.85 -18.71 19.00
C VAL A 28 1.36 -18.64 17.57
N THR A 29 0.99 -19.63 16.75
CA THR A 29 1.32 -19.69 15.32
C THR A 29 0.14 -19.24 14.47
N PHE A 30 0.37 -18.31 13.54
CA PHE A 30 -0.69 -17.77 12.67
C PHE A 30 -0.21 -17.37 11.27
N LYS A 31 -1.15 -17.38 10.31
CA LYS A 31 -0.95 -16.92 8.93
C LYS A 31 -1.00 -15.39 8.87
N TRP A 32 -0.02 -14.75 8.26
CA TRP A 32 0.04 -13.32 8.01
C TRP A 32 0.25 -13.03 6.51
N LYS A 33 -0.06 -11.81 6.07
CA LYS A 33 0.10 -11.40 4.67
C LYS A 33 1.35 -10.54 4.54
N ASP A 34 2.34 -11.02 3.80
CA ASP A 34 3.53 -10.27 3.46
C ASP A 34 3.22 -9.30 2.31
N TYR A 35 3.04 -8.04 2.66
CA TYR A 35 2.75 -6.98 1.69
C TYR A 35 4.00 -6.57 0.89
N ARG A 36 5.21 -6.89 1.37
CA ARG A 36 6.47 -6.59 0.67
C ARG A 36 6.81 -7.64 -0.39
N ALA A 37 6.15 -8.80 -0.37
CA ALA A 37 6.35 -9.86 -1.36
C ALA A 37 5.58 -9.59 -2.68
N THR A 38 6.30 -9.71 -3.81
CA THR A 38 5.79 -9.56 -5.17
C THR A 38 5.21 -10.89 -5.68
N ARG A 39 3.86 -10.95 -5.81
CA ARG A 39 3.01 -12.07 -6.31
C ARG A 39 3.21 -13.50 -5.71
N HIS A 40 2.16 -14.30 -5.90
CA HIS A 40 1.87 -15.72 -5.52
C HIS A 40 2.15 -16.23 -4.09
N GLN A 41 3.14 -15.73 -3.34
CA GLN A 41 3.48 -16.19 -1.98
C GLN A 41 3.32 -15.11 -0.91
N ARG A 42 2.17 -14.43 -0.93
CA ARG A 42 1.87 -13.39 0.06
C ARG A 42 1.43 -13.94 1.40
N GLN A 43 1.03 -15.20 1.51
CA GLN A 43 0.61 -15.79 2.79
C GLN A 43 1.79 -16.53 3.41
N LYS A 44 2.20 -16.13 4.61
CA LYS A 44 3.28 -16.76 5.39
C LYS A 44 2.78 -17.12 6.78
N ALA A 45 3.40 -18.07 7.46
CA ALA A 45 3.14 -18.35 8.87
C ALA A 45 4.22 -17.70 9.73
N MET A 46 3.86 -17.29 10.94
CA MET A 46 4.81 -16.89 11.98
C MET A 46 4.33 -17.34 13.35
N THR A 47 5.26 -17.51 14.28
CA THR A 47 5.01 -17.86 15.68
C THR A 47 5.47 -16.72 16.57
N LEU A 48 4.64 -16.31 17.52
CA LEU A 48 4.98 -15.32 18.54
C LEU A 48 4.78 -15.93 19.92
N ALA A 49 5.62 -15.54 20.87
CA ALA A 49 5.38 -15.82 22.28
C ALA A 49 3.99 -15.30 22.69
N SER A 50 3.30 -16.04 23.55
CA SER A 50 1.91 -15.80 23.95
C SER A 50 1.68 -14.37 24.46
N GLY A 51 2.60 -13.85 25.29
CA GLY A 51 2.53 -12.48 25.80
C GLY A 51 2.65 -11.42 24.71
N GLU A 52 3.54 -11.61 23.73
CA GLU A 52 3.72 -10.67 22.61
C GLU A 52 2.51 -10.72 21.66
N PHE A 53 1.93 -11.90 21.44
CA PHE A 53 0.68 -12.03 20.69
C PHE A 53 -0.45 -11.26 21.36
N ILE A 54 -0.65 -11.42 22.68
CA ILE A 54 -1.68 -10.71 23.44
C ILE A 54 -1.44 -9.20 23.39
N ARG A 55 -0.20 -8.74 23.61
CA ARG A 55 0.17 -7.31 23.53
C ARG A 55 -0.20 -6.70 22.19
N ARG A 56 0.20 -7.34 21.07
CA ARG A 56 -0.14 -6.86 19.71
C ARG A 56 -1.63 -6.91 19.42
N PHE A 57 -2.32 -7.91 19.94
CA PHE A 57 -3.77 -8.05 19.79
C PHE A 57 -4.49 -6.87 20.47
N LEU A 58 -4.12 -6.54 21.71
CA LEU A 58 -4.75 -5.48 22.48
C LEU A 58 -4.58 -4.08 21.87
N ILE A 59 -3.52 -3.81 21.11
CA ILE A 59 -3.34 -2.53 20.38
C ILE A 59 -4.49 -2.27 19.39
N HIS A 60 -5.15 -3.31 18.88
CA HIS A 60 -6.25 -3.17 17.93
C HIS A 60 -7.61 -2.98 18.62
N VAL A 61 -7.69 -3.25 19.93
CA VAL A 61 -8.89 -3.08 20.75
C VAL A 61 -8.90 -1.64 21.25
N LEU A 62 -9.90 -0.88 20.83
CA LEU A 62 -10.06 0.49 21.28
C LEU A 62 -10.54 0.47 22.75
N PRO A 63 -10.00 1.33 23.63
CA PRO A 63 -10.49 1.42 25.01
C PRO A 63 -11.99 1.71 25.07
N SER A 64 -12.64 1.31 26.16
CA SER A 64 -14.06 1.57 26.36
C SER A 64 -14.39 3.06 26.24
N GLY A 65 -15.50 3.39 25.57
CA GLY A 65 -15.93 4.78 25.34
C GLY A 65 -15.39 5.42 24.07
N PHE A 66 -14.48 4.73 23.36
CA PHE A 66 -13.99 5.21 22.06
C PHE A 66 -14.67 4.45 20.91
N HIS A 67 -15.01 5.19 19.86
CA HIS A 67 -15.58 4.63 18.64
C HIS A 67 -14.55 4.62 17.50
N ARG A 68 -14.45 3.50 16.78
CA ARG A 68 -13.60 3.41 15.59
C ARG A 68 -14.26 4.15 14.42
N ILE A 69 -13.74 5.32 14.08
CA ILE A 69 -14.19 6.08 12.91
C ILE A 69 -13.45 5.55 11.67
N ARG A 70 -14.17 4.91 10.74
CA ARG A 70 -13.57 4.35 9.51
C ARG A 70 -13.32 5.41 8.44
N HIS A 71 -14.18 6.42 8.42
CA HIS A 71 -14.17 7.48 7.41
C HIS A 71 -14.64 8.77 8.07
N TYR A 72 -13.83 9.81 8.03
CA TYR A 72 -14.19 11.17 8.43
C TYR A 72 -13.52 12.18 7.50
N GLY A 73 -14.07 13.39 7.42
CA GLY A 73 -13.53 14.47 6.60
C GLY A 73 -13.81 14.32 5.11
N LEU A 74 -13.04 15.06 4.31
CA LEU A 74 -13.25 15.31 2.88
C LEU A 74 -13.42 14.02 2.04
N PHE A 75 -12.73 12.93 2.42
CA PHE A 75 -12.74 11.66 1.68
C PHE A 75 -13.66 10.59 2.27
N ALA A 76 -14.57 10.97 3.18
CA ALA A 76 -15.54 10.02 3.70
C ALA A 76 -16.46 9.52 2.57
N ASN A 77 -16.65 8.20 2.47
CA ASN A 77 -17.29 7.57 1.30
C ASN A 77 -18.63 8.21 0.88
N GLY A 78 -19.46 8.65 1.83
CA GLY A 78 -20.77 9.25 1.54
C GLY A 78 -20.70 10.59 0.80
N GLY A 79 -19.65 11.40 1.01
CA GLY A 79 -19.46 12.70 0.35
C GLY A 79 -18.21 12.76 -0.53
N ARG A 80 -17.48 11.64 -0.65
CA ARG A 80 -16.16 11.62 -1.28
C ARG A 80 -16.21 12.14 -2.72
N ALA A 81 -17.21 11.74 -3.50
CA ALA A 81 -17.31 12.14 -4.90
C ALA A 81 -17.55 13.66 -5.03
N GLU A 82 -18.53 14.19 -4.29
CA GLU A 82 -18.89 15.61 -4.28
C GLU A 82 -17.75 16.48 -3.74
N ASN A 83 -17.15 16.08 -2.62
CA ASN A 83 -16.03 16.77 -2.01
C ASN A 83 -14.79 16.79 -2.92
N LEU A 84 -14.53 15.70 -3.63
CA LEU A 84 -13.44 15.60 -4.59
C LEU A 84 -13.69 16.48 -5.82
N ALA A 85 -14.93 16.54 -6.30
CA ALA A 85 -15.33 17.44 -7.39
C ALA A 85 -15.13 18.91 -6.99
N ARG A 86 -15.61 19.29 -5.81
CA ARG A 86 -15.45 20.64 -5.25
C ARG A 86 -13.99 21.01 -5.00
N ALA A 87 -13.18 20.08 -4.51
CA ALA A 87 -11.74 20.31 -4.34
C ALA A 87 -11.03 20.54 -5.68
N ARG A 88 -11.40 19.79 -6.73
CA ARG A 88 -10.85 19.97 -8.09
C ARG A 88 -11.22 21.31 -8.70
N GLU A 89 -12.47 21.75 -8.53
CA GLU A 89 -12.93 23.07 -8.95
C GLU A 89 -12.12 24.19 -8.28
N LEU A 90 -11.97 24.13 -6.95
CA LEU A 90 -11.20 25.12 -6.19
C LEU A 90 -9.71 25.14 -6.56
N LEU A 91 -9.15 23.99 -6.94
CA LEU A 91 -7.75 23.86 -7.38
C LEU A 91 -7.56 24.20 -8.87
N GLY A 92 -8.63 24.47 -9.62
CA GLY A 92 -8.56 24.72 -11.07
C GLY A 92 -8.10 23.50 -11.88
N VAL A 93 -8.25 22.30 -11.33
CA VAL A 93 -7.84 21.04 -11.99
C VAL A 93 -9.07 20.38 -12.60
N TRP A 94 -9.16 20.34 -13.92
CA TRP A 94 -10.25 19.62 -14.58
C TRP A 94 -10.09 18.11 -14.43
N PRO A 95 -11.19 17.36 -14.23
CA PRO A 95 -11.11 15.92 -14.13
C PRO A 95 -10.66 15.35 -15.49
N THR A 96 -9.43 14.84 -15.56
CA THR A 96 -9.06 13.86 -16.58
C THR A 96 -10.01 12.68 -16.41
N GLN A 97 -10.79 12.37 -17.44
CA GLN A 97 -11.61 11.17 -17.48
C GLN A 97 -10.68 9.98 -17.29
N SER A 98 -10.68 9.40 -16.09
CA SER A 98 -10.12 8.07 -15.89
C SER A 98 -11.17 7.11 -16.39
N GLU A 99 -10.96 6.54 -17.58
CA GLU A 99 -11.72 5.39 -18.04
C GLU A 99 -11.75 4.33 -16.92
N PRO A 100 -12.89 3.64 -16.71
CA PRO A 100 -12.94 2.52 -15.81
C PRO A 100 -11.99 1.44 -16.34
N ARG A 101 -10.79 1.35 -15.75
CA ARG A 101 -9.90 0.21 -15.96
C ARG A 101 -10.57 -0.99 -15.32
N ASP A 102 -11.22 -1.79 -16.15
CA ASP A 102 -11.43 -3.19 -15.85
C ASP A 102 -10.07 -3.78 -15.46
N THR A 103 -10.04 -4.34 -14.26
CA THR A 103 -8.95 -5.17 -13.75
C THR A 103 -8.81 -6.38 -14.66
N ASP A 104 -7.86 -6.32 -15.60
CA ASP A 104 -6.90 -7.39 -15.90
C ASP A 104 -6.08 -7.04 -17.16
N ALA A 105 -4.79 -6.74 -16.96
CA ALA A 105 -3.70 -7.09 -17.87
C ALA A 105 -2.37 -6.57 -17.29
N ASP A 106 -1.43 -7.48 -17.12
CA ASP A 106 0.00 -7.21 -16.92
C ASP A 106 0.54 -6.42 -18.12
N GLU A 107 0.70 -5.10 -17.98
CA GLU A 107 1.66 -4.35 -18.80
C GLU A 107 2.19 -3.15 -17.99
N PRO A 108 3.51 -3.01 -17.81
CA PRO A 108 4.07 -1.87 -17.11
C PRO A 108 3.78 -0.58 -17.91
N PRO A 109 3.34 0.51 -17.26
CA PRO A 109 3.06 1.75 -17.95
C PRO A 109 4.33 2.27 -18.62
N MET A 110 4.27 2.37 -19.95
CA MET A 110 5.31 2.99 -20.76
C MET A 110 5.23 4.50 -20.52
N HIS A 111 5.95 5.00 -19.51
CA HIS A 111 5.99 6.42 -19.18
C HIS A 111 6.74 7.18 -20.28
N SER A 112 5.99 7.85 -21.17
CA SER A 112 6.55 8.87 -22.04
C SER A 112 6.86 10.10 -21.17
N PHE A 113 8.15 10.35 -20.94
CA PHE A 113 8.61 11.63 -20.37
C PHE A 113 8.84 12.59 -21.55
N PRO A 114 7.97 13.58 -21.80
CA PRO A 114 8.24 14.60 -22.81
C PRO A 114 9.36 15.53 -22.32
N CYS A 115 10.28 15.89 -23.22
CA CYS A 115 11.34 16.85 -22.94
C CYS A 115 10.71 18.22 -22.61
N PRO A 116 11.04 18.85 -21.47
CA PRO A 116 10.48 20.14 -21.09
C PRO A 116 10.88 21.29 -22.03
N CYS A 117 11.92 21.11 -22.85
CA CYS A 117 12.38 22.14 -23.79
C CYS A 117 11.71 22.05 -25.17
N CYS A 118 11.40 20.85 -25.66
CA CYS A 118 10.93 20.66 -27.05
C CYS A 118 9.78 19.66 -27.21
N GLY A 119 9.31 19.03 -26.13
CA GLY A 119 8.27 17.99 -26.17
C GLY A 119 8.73 16.64 -26.76
N GLY A 120 10.01 16.51 -27.16
CA GLY A 120 10.58 15.28 -27.70
C GLY A 120 10.51 14.10 -26.72
N ARG A 121 10.47 12.86 -27.23
CA ARG A 121 10.39 11.65 -26.40
C ARG A 121 11.71 11.41 -25.66
N MET A 122 11.69 11.35 -24.33
CA MET A 122 12.83 10.89 -23.53
C MET A 122 12.74 9.39 -23.29
N ILE A 123 13.88 8.70 -23.38
CA ILE A 123 14.02 7.26 -23.12
C ILE A 123 14.90 7.09 -21.89
N ILE A 124 14.45 6.29 -20.93
CA ILE A 124 15.26 5.95 -19.75
C ILE A 124 16.31 4.93 -20.18
N ILE A 125 17.58 5.36 -20.19
CA ILE A 125 18.71 4.49 -20.53
C ILE A 125 19.18 3.61 -19.35
N GLU A 126 19.00 4.07 -18.10
CA GLU A 126 19.36 3.33 -16.89
C GLU A 126 18.56 3.88 -15.69
N THR A 127 18.19 3.01 -14.73
CA THR A 127 17.68 3.43 -13.41
C THR A 127 18.59 2.85 -12.34
N PHE A 128 18.97 3.66 -11.34
CA PHE A 128 19.87 3.23 -10.27
C PHE A 128 19.24 3.50 -8.90
N GLU A 129 19.54 2.63 -7.94
CA GLU A 129 19.11 2.80 -6.56
C GLU A 129 19.81 4.00 -5.90
N ARG A 130 19.16 4.56 -4.89
CA ARG A 130 19.66 5.73 -4.16
C ARG A 130 20.99 5.36 -3.47
N GLY A 131 22.09 5.97 -3.91
CA GLY A 131 23.45 5.69 -3.43
C GLY A 131 24.32 4.86 -4.40
N SER A 132 23.75 4.40 -5.51
CA SER A 132 24.49 3.66 -6.54
C SER A 132 25.09 4.59 -7.60
N THR A 133 26.29 4.27 -8.08
CA THR A 133 26.92 4.97 -9.20
C THR A 133 26.41 4.41 -10.53
N PRO A 134 26.10 5.25 -11.53
CA PRO A 134 25.70 4.79 -12.86
C PRO A 134 26.75 3.83 -13.44
N ARG A 135 26.32 2.69 -14.01
CA ARG A 135 27.24 1.69 -14.57
C ARG A 135 27.59 2.01 -16.02
N THR A 136 26.77 2.80 -16.70
CA THR A 136 26.99 3.19 -18.09
C THR A 136 27.77 4.50 -18.18
N ARG A 137 28.86 4.49 -18.95
CA ARG A 137 29.53 5.71 -19.41
C ARG A 137 28.94 6.07 -20.77
N PRO A 138 28.44 7.29 -21.00
CA PRO A 138 27.94 7.66 -22.32
C PRO A 138 29.07 7.48 -23.35
N SER A 139 28.79 6.72 -24.41
CA SER A 139 29.77 6.31 -25.44
C SER A 139 30.16 7.44 -26.39
N SER A 140 29.64 8.65 -26.19
CA SER A 140 29.93 9.81 -27.03
C SER A 140 29.98 11.08 -26.18
N PRO A 141 30.88 12.02 -26.49
CA PRO A 141 30.92 13.30 -25.80
C PRO A 141 29.60 14.05 -26.05
N ILE A 142 28.97 14.52 -24.97
CA ILE A 142 27.78 15.36 -25.03
C ILE A 142 28.24 16.74 -25.51
N THR A 143 28.06 17.04 -26.79
CA THR A 143 28.19 18.41 -27.32
C THR A 143 26.88 19.14 -27.09
N ILE A 144 26.90 20.13 -26.20
CA ILE A 144 25.81 21.09 -26.01
C ILE A 144 26.08 22.25 -26.96
N ASP A 145 25.42 22.27 -28.10
CA ASP A 145 25.39 23.44 -28.97
C ASP A 145 24.59 24.53 -28.26
N THR A 146 25.26 25.65 -27.94
CA THR A 146 24.61 26.85 -27.42
C THR A 146 24.59 27.86 -28.57
N SER A 147 23.55 27.73 -29.39
CA SER A 147 23.15 28.72 -30.39
C SER A 147 21.81 29.33 -29.99
#